data_AF-A0AAW7XX85-F1
#
_entry.id   AF-A0AAW7XX85-F1
#
_cell.length_a   1.000
_cell.length_b   1.000
_cell.length_c   1.000
_cell.angle_alpha   90.00
_cell.angle_beta   90.00
_cell.angle_gamma   90.00
#
_symmetry.space_group_name_H-M   'P 1'
#
loop_
_entity.id
_entity.type
_entity.pdbx_description
1 polymer ?
#
loop_
_entity_poly.entity_id
_entity_poly.type
_entity_poly.pdbx_seq_one_letter_code
_entity_poly.pdbx_strand_id
1 'polypeptide(L)'
;MIELFKSSIKSHGFIGDTKLPVLVYLTFITALFDKPVSLLVKGAASSGKSYALACAKRYVPEIAYKQFEGMSEKALVYMGGTQDLKHRTLIVQEAAGMASGDGRVFLRQLLTEGSIHYATVQQTKDGFVGTELPPVEGPCGLIMTTTASSIHHEDETRMLSFHMEESPEHFREILMRQASGYEGTTLTEEELKPFHDLYFFLREQKPEVEIPFLGEIAEALPPSHPRILRDFPKIVSLVKAVALLHVSERERGEDGQVIAQVKDYEIVRDLLNDVLSQGLSISVPSGVREVVECVEALTQGERDGSNFPFSNAVSQKEIARYLGLDPSVVSRHVFKAVQDEYLHDDNPGQGKKARLRLGEEKLPSGSVLPTLLT
;
A
#
# COMPACT_ATOMS: atom_id res chain seq x y z
N MET A 1 -0.04 10.31 18.53
CA MET A 1 -1.35 10.18 17.82
C MET A 1 -1.56 8.84 17.11
N ILE A 2 -0.59 8.28 16.38
CA ILE A 2 -0.78 7.02 15.63
C ILE A 2 -1.14 5.84 16.56
N GLU A 3 -0.45 5.70 17.69
CA GLU A 3 -0.76 4.63 18.65
C GLU A 3 -2.14 4.81 19.29
N LEU A 4 -2.57 6.06 19.52
CA LEU A 4 -3.94 6.36 19.97
C LEU A 4 -4.96 5.93 18.91
N PHE A 5 -4.72 6.23 17.63
CA PHE A 5 -5.56 5.77 16.52
C PHE A 5 -5.65 4.24 16.46
N LYS A 6 -4.51 3.54 16.48
CA LYS A 6 -4.44 2.07 16.46
C LYS A 6 -5.19 1.44 17.65
N SER A 7 -4.99 1.98 18.85
CA SER A 7 -5.69 1.51 20.05
C SER A 7 -7.20 1.75 19.96
N SER A 8 -7.60 2.92 19.47
CA SER A 8 -9.01 3.29 19.36
C SER A 8 -9.76 2.45 18.32
N ILE A 9 -9.19 2.18 17.14
CA ILE A 9 -9.85 1.30 16.16
C ILE A 9 -10.01 -0.13 16.70
N LYS A 10 -9.03 -0.65 17.45
CA LYS A 10 -9.10 -1.99 18.04
C LYS A 10 -10.14 -2.08 19.16
N SER A 11 -10.23 -1.07 20.03
CA SER A 11 -11.28 -1.04 21.06
C SER A 11 -12.68 -0.95 20.46
N HIS A 12 -12.80 -0.40 19.26
CA HIS A 12 -14.03 -0.25 18.50
C HIS A 12 -14.29 -1.37 17.48
N GLY A 13 -13.62 -2.51 17.63
CA GLY A 13 -13.97 -3.74 16.91
C GLY A 13 -13.15 -4.05 15.67
N PHE A 14 -12.14 -3.24 15.34
CA PHE A 14 -11.21 -3.60 14.27
C PHE A 14 -10.33 -4.79 14.70
N ILE A 15 -10.32 -5.83 13.86
CA ILE A 15 -9.56 -7.07 14.06
C ILE A 15 -8.49 -7.17 12.99
N GLY A 16 -7.35 -7.75 13.34
CA GLY A 16 -6.24 -7.97 12.41
C GLY A 16 -5.26 -6.81 12.32
N ASP A 17 -4.57 -6.75 11.20
CA ASP A 17 -3.48 -5.81 10.97
C ASP A 17 -4.00 -4.37 10.75
N THR A 18 -3.45 -3.44 11.53
CA THR A 18 -3.76 -2.01 11.48
C THR A 18 -3.02 -1.25 10.38
N LYS A 19 -2.10 -1.89 9.63
CA LYS A 19 -1.34 -1.24 8.55
C LYS A 19 -2.25 -0.52 7.55
N LEU A 20 -3.29 -1.18 7.03
CA LEU A 20 -4.22 -0.57 6.07
C LEU A 20 -5.01 0.61 6.65
N PRO A 21 -5.70 0.50 7.81
CA PRO A 21 -6.36 1.65 8.43
C PRO A 21 -5.43 2.84 8.69
N VAL A 22 -4.19 2.58 9.14
CA VAL A 22 -3.20 3.63 9.39
C VAL A 22 -2.80 4.30 8.07
N LEU A 23 -2.54 3.52 7.02
CA LEU A 23 -2.20 4.05 5.70
C LEU A 23 -3.35 4.87 5.10
N VAL A 24 -4.59 4.42 5.26
CA VAL A 24 -5.79 5.20 4.89
C VAL A 24 -5.87 6.51 5.67
N TYR A 25 -5.67 6.47 6.99
CA TYR A 25 -5.69 7.68 7.81
C TYR A 25 -4.61 8.69 7.38
N LEU A 26 -3.37 8.22 7.17
CA LEU A 26 -2.28 9.06 6.67
C LEU A 26 -2.58 9.60 5.27
N THR A 27 -3.23 8.82 4.40
CA THR A 27 -3.66 9.28 3.06
C THR A 27 -4.56 10.52 3.17
N PHE A 28 -5.51 10.55 4.11
CA PHE A 28 -6.32 11.76 4.36
C PHE A 28 -5.49 12.95 4.82
N ILE A 29 -4.48 12.74 5.67
CA ILE A 29 -3.60 13.83 6.12
C ILE A 29 -2.78 14.37 4.94
N THR A 30 -2.23 13.49 4.10
CA THR A 30 -1.43 13.92 2.94
C THR A 30 -2.24 14.69 1.90
N ALA A 31 -3.57 14.56 1.88
CA ALA A 31 -4.45 15.37 1.04
C ALA A 31 -4.30 16.88 1.28
N LEU A 32 -3.85 17.28 2.48
CA LEU A 32 -3.58 18.68 2.83
C LEU A 32 -2.29 19.23 2.17
N PHE A 33 -1.45 18.37 1.59
CA PHE A 33 -0.17 18.76 0.98
C PHE A 33 -0.32 19.03 -0.52
N ASP A 34 0.71 19.63 -1.12
CA ASP A 34 0.78 19.85 -2.57
C ASP A 34 0.94 18.55 -3.37
N LYS A 35 1.53 17.53 -2.73
CA LYS A 35 1.78 16.20 -3.30
C LYS A 35 1.13 15.13 -2.42
N PRO A 36 -0.20 14.98 -2.52
CA PRO A 36 -0.93 14.00 -1.73
C PRO A 36 -0.58 12.58 -2.16
N VAL A 37 -0.69 11.65 -1.22
CA VAL A 37 -0.51 10.23 -1.50
C VAL A 37 -1.85 9.65 -1.94
N SER A 38 -1.81 8.74 -2.89
CA SER A 38 -2.98 8.01 -3.36
C SER A 38 -2.80 6.52 -3.14
N LEU A 39 -3.88 5.84 -2.76
CA LEU A 39 -3.90 4.46 -2.30
C LEU A 39 -4.86 3.63 -3.16
N LEU A 40 -4.35 2.52 -3.68
CA LEU A 40 -5.11 1.46 -4.32
C LEU A 40 -5.15 0.27 -3.38
N VAL A 41 -6.36 -0.15 -2.99
CA VAL A 41 -6.57 -1.32 -2.14
C VAL A 41 -7.16 -2.46 -2.96
N LYS A 42 -6.39 -3.54 -3.10
CA LYS A 42 -6.74 -4.77 -3.85
C LYS A 42 -7.05 -5.91 -2.89
N GLY A 43 -8.00 -6.78 -3.26
CA GLY A 43 -8.29 -8.01 -2.50
C GLY A 43 -9.66 -8.59 -2.85
N ALA A 44 -9.93 -9.84 -2.49
CA ALA A 44 -11.18 -10.52 -2.80
C ALA A 44 -12.41 -9.84 -2.14
N ALA A 45 -13.62 -10.14 -2.65
CA ALA A 45 -14.83 -9.68 -1.98
C ALA A 45 -14.85 -10.17 -0.52
N SER A 46 -15.36 -9.35 0.39
CA SER A 46 -15.39 -9.64 1.84
C SER A 46 -14.05 -9.69 2.55
N SER A 47 -12.93 -9.36 1.89
CA SER A 47 -11.62 -9.35 2.54
C SER A 47 -11.45 -8.28 3.63
N GLY A 48 -12.39 -7.34 3.79
CA GLY A 48 -12.35 -6.29 4.82
C GLY A 48 -11.87 -4.91 4.36
N LYS A 49 -11.61 -4.70 3.06
CA LYS A 49 -11.13 -3.40 2.50
C LYS A 49 -12.02 -2.21 2.85
N SER A 50 -13.32 -2.34 2.58
CA SER A 50 -14.29 -1.27 2.83
C SER A 50 -14.46 -1.02 4.33
N TYR A 51 -14.27 -2.05 5.16
CA TYR A 51 -14.31 -1.91 6.62
C TYR A 51 -13.09 -1.14 7.14
N ALA A 52 -11.87 -1.47 6.70
CA ALA A 52 -10.66 -0.74 7.07
C ALA A 52 -10.74 0.75 6.66
N LEU A 53 -11.26 1.02 5.46
CA LEU A 53 -11.54 2.37 4.99
C LEU A 53 -12.57 3.08 5.88
N ALA A 54 -13.70 2.44 6.16
CA ALA A 54 -14.76 3.00 7.01
C ALA A 54 -14.27 3.30 8.43
N CYS A 55 -13.42 2.46 9.01
CA CYS A 55 -12.80 2.69 10.32
C CYS A 55 -11.97 3.97 10.32
N ALA A 56 -11.05 4.13 9.38
CA ALA A 56 -10.17 5.30 9.31
C ALA A 56 -10.94 6.60 9.01
N LYS A 57 -11.98 6.54 8.16
CA LYS A 57 -12.83 7.69 7.82
C LYS A 57 -13.46 8.38 9.04
N ARG A 58 -13.75 7.64 10.11
CA ARG A 58 -14.37 8.20 11.34
C ARG A 58 -13.45 9.23 12.02
N TYR A 59 -12.14 9.12 11.84
CA TYR A 59 -11.12 9.94 12.51
C TYR A 59 -10.74 11.21 11.74
N VAL A 60 -11.42 11.50 10.64
CA VAL A 60 -11.29 12.76 9.90
C VAL A 60 -12.67 13.40 9.73
N PRO A 61 -12.78 14.73 9.68
CA PRO A 61 -14.06 15.38 9.45
C PRO A 61 -14.56 15.12 8.02
N GLU A 62 -15.88 15.19 7.80
CA GLU A 62 -16.49 14.90 6.48
C GLU A 62 -15.95 15.77 5.35
N ILE A 63 -15.46 16.98 5.67
CA ILE A 63 -14.84 17.89 4.70
C ILE A 63 -13.55 17.33 4.09
N ALA A 64 -12.91 16.33 4.72
CA ALA A 64 -11.65 15.74 4.27
C ALA A 64 -11.77 14.88 3.02
N TYR A 65 -12.99 14.45 2.65
CA TYR A 65 -13.16 13.54 1.53
C TYR A 65 -14.44 13.76 0.72
N LYS A 66 -14.47 13.16 -0.47
CA LYS A 66 -15.68 12.94 -1.29
C LYS A 66 -15.73 11.46 -1.64
N GLN A 67 -16.85 10.80 -1.39
CA GLN A 67 -17.00 9.37 -1.63
C GLN A 67 -18.04 9.08 -2.69
N PHE A 68 -17.72 8.13 -3.58
CA PHE A 68 -18.61 7.54 -4.54
C PHE A 68 -18.54 6.01 -4.43
N GLU A 69 -19.71 5.36 -4.40
CA GLU A 69 -19.81 3.89 -4.37
C GLU A 69 -19.52 3.25 -5.72
N GLY A 70 -19.64 4.04 -6.80
CA GLY A 70 -19.23 3.70 -8.15
C GLY A 70 -19.22 4.96 -9.00
N MET A 71 -18.30 5.02 -9.97
CA MET A 71 -18.13 6.19 -10.82
C MET A 71 -17.58 5.77 -12.18
N SER A 72 -18.10 6.36 -13.27
CA SER A 72 -17.49 6.21 -14.59
C SER A 72 -16.27 7.13 -14.71
N GLU A 73 -15.26 6.70 -15.46
CA GLU A 73 -14.03 7.49 -15.61
C GLU A 73 -14.27 8.88 -16.18
N LYS A 74 -15.27 9.03 -17.07
CA LYS A 74 -15.68 10.31 -17.65
C LYS A 74 -16.44 11.19 -16.65
N ALA A 75 -16.99 10.67 -15.55
CA ALA A 75 -17.67 11.51 -14.57
C ALA A 75 -16.72 12.52 -13.91
N LEU A 76 -15.43 12.19 -13.80
CA LEU A 76 -14.40 13.06 -13.21
C LEU A 76 -14.39 14.45 -13.85
N VAL A 77 -14.42 14.56 -15.19
CA VAL A 77 -14.37 15.86 -15.88
C VAL A 77 -15.62 16.71 -15.67
N TYR A 78 -16.74 16.10 -15.27
CA TYR A 78 -17.99 16.80 -14.98
C TYR A 78 -18.11 17.20 -13.50
N MET A 79 -17.13 16.83 -12.65
CA MET A 79 -17.09 17.27 -11.26
C MET A 79 -16.68 18.74 -11.11
N GLY A 80 -16.06 19.31 -12.14
CA GLY A 80 -15.70 20.72 -12.16
C GLY A 80 -16.90 21.60 -11.90
N GLY A 81 -16.78 22.54 -10.96
CA GLY A 81 -17.85 23.45 -10.55
C GLY A 81 -18.99 22.82 -9.74
N THR A 82 -19.01 21.49 -9.55
CA THR A 82 -20.05 20.80 -8.75
C THR A 82 -19.49 20.12 -7.50
N GLN A 83 -18.23 19.71 -7.53
CA GLN A 83 -17.52 19.14 -6.40
C GLN A 83 -16.22 19.90 -6.16
N ASP A 84 -15.94 20.19 -4.89
CA ASP A 84 -14.64 20.68 -4.44
C ASP A 84 -13.78 19.48 -4.05
N LEU A 85 -12.70 19.24 -4.80
CA LEU A 85 -11.72 18.17 -4.57
C LEU A 85 -10.38 18.68 -4.02
N LYS A 86 -10.21 20.01 -3.94
CA LYS A 86 -8.95 20.63 -3.58
C LYS A 86 -8.63 20.40 -2.11
N HIS A 87 -7.46 19.83 -1.85
CA HIS A 87 -7.01 19.38 -0.55
C HIS A 87 -7.98 18.40 0.15
N ARG A 88 -8.60 17.52 -0.64
CA ARG A 88 -9.49 16.45 -0.16
C ARG A 88 -9.10 15.12 -0.78
N THR A 89 -9.57 14.03 -0.18
CA THR A 89 -9.43 12.69 -0.74
C THR A 89 -10.68 12.28 -1.50
N LEU A 90 -10.55 11.95 -2.78
CA LEU A 90 -11.57 11.27 -3.56
C LEU A 90 -11.54 9.77 -3.22
N ILE A 91 -12.66 9.23 -2.77
CA ILE A 91 -12.84 7.81 -2.46
C ILE A 91 -13.73 7.21 -3.53
N VAL A 92 -13.22 6.21 -4.24
CA VAL A 92 -14.00 5.43 -5.21
C VAL A 92 -14.01 3.98 -4.79
N GLN A 93 -15.19 3.48 -4.41
CA GLN A 93 -15.39 2.07 -4.12
C GLN A 93 -15.77 1.32 -5.40
N GLU A 94 -15.49 0.02 -5.45
CA GLU A 94 -15.87 -0.88 -6.56
C GLU A 94 -15.45 -0.36 -7.95
N ALA A 95 -14.19 0.05 -8.08
CA ALA A 95 -13.66 0.69 -9.28
C ALA A 95 -13.50 -0.24 -10.51
N ALA A 96 -14.19 -1.38 -10.57
CA ALA A 96 -14.24 -2.21 -11.78
C ALA A 96 -14.70 -1.41 -13.01
N GLY A 97 -15.58 -0.42 -12.82
CA GLY A 97 -16.01 0.54 -13.86
C GLY A 97 -14.96 1.58 -14.27
N MET A 98 -13.88 1.75 -13.51
CA MET A 98 -12.70 2.55 -13.87
C MET A 98 -11.53 1.71 -14.42
N ALA A 99 -11.77 0.40 -14.58
CA ALA A 99 -10.73 -0.56 -14.91
C ALA A 99 -10.61 -0.86 -16.42
N SER A 100 -11.37 -0.20 -17.30
CA SER A 100 -11.48 -0.66 -18.70
C SER A 100 -11.72 0.42 -19.75
N GLY A 101 -11.81 1.71 -19.40
CA GLY A 101 -12.13 2.79 -20.34
C GLY A 101 -10.97 3.74 -20.68
N ASP A 102 -11.25 4.63 -21.64
CA ASP A 102 -10.35 5.70 -22.09
C ASP A 102 -10.29 6.91 -21.13
N GLY A 103 -11.18 6.99 -20.14
CA GLY A 103 -11.26 8.10 -19.19
C GLY A 103 -10.23 8.04 -18.06
N ARG A 104 -9.44 6.96 -17.96
CA ARG A 104 -8.28 6.85 -17.05
C ARG A 104 -7.25 7.96 -17.22
N VAL A 105 -7.20 8.58 -18.41
CA VAL A 105 -6.35 9.76 -18.64
C VAL A 105 -6.68 10.87 -17.65
N PHE A 106 -7.96 11.11 -17.34
CA PHE A 106 -8.36 12.14 -16.39
C PHE A 106 -7.92 11.83 -14.96
N LEU A 107 -7.97 10.55 -14.57
CA LEU A 107 -7.43 10.11 -13.29
C LEU A 107 -5.92 10.37 -13.23
N ARG A 108 -5.18 10.01 -14.28
CA ARG A 108 -3.74 10.23 -14.38
C ARG A 108 -3.40 11.72 -14.29
N GLN A 109 -4.11 12.56 -15.05
CA GLN A 109 -3.94 14.02 -15.01
C GLN A 109 -4.20 14.59 -13.63
N LEU A 110 -5.29 14.21 -12.97
CA LEU A 110 -5.58 14.67 -11.60
C LEU A 110 -4.48 14.29 -10.62
N LEU A 111 -3.95 13.06 -10.73
CA LEU A 111 -2.90 12.55 -9.85
C LEU A 111 -1.51 13.14 -10.13
N THR A 112 -1.20 13.55 -11.37
CA THR A 112 0.13 14.06 -11.73
C THR A 112 0.20 15.58 -11.86
N GLU A 113 -0.83 16.18 -12.43
CA GLU A 113 -0.91 17.62 -12.73
C GLU A 113 -1.74 18.39 -11.70
N GLY A 114 -2.48 17.69 -10.83
CA GLY A 114 -3.29 18.32 -9.79
C GLY A 114 -4.49 19.10 -10.31
N SER A 115 -4.84 18.97 -11.59
CA SER A 115 -6.05 19.55 -12.16
C SER A 115 -6.49 18.79 -13.42
N ILE A 116 -7.76 18.94 -13.81
CA ILE A 116 -8.25 18.45 -15.09
C ILE A 116 -8.91 19.60 -15.85
N HIS A 117 -8.48 19.81 -17.09
CA HIS A 117 -9.08 20.72 -18.05
C HIS A 117 -9.58 19.90 -19.23
N TYR A 118 -10.87 20.01 -19.55
CA TYR A 118 -11.49 19.17 -20.57
C TYR A 118 -12.55 19.93 -21.37
N ALA A 119 -12.42 19.86 -22.70
CA ALA A 119 -13.42 20.34 -23.64
C ALA A 119 -14.20 19.17 -24.23
N THR A 120 -15.51 19.35 -24.37
CA THR A 120 -16.42 18.34 -24.92
C THR A 120 -17.42 18.98 -25.88
N VAL A 121 -18.16 18.17 -26.63
CA VAL A 121 -19.24 18.64 -27.50
C VAL A 121 -20.58 18.45 -26.80
N GLN A 122 -21.41 19.49 -26.80
CA GLN A 122 -22.80 19.43 -26.32
C GLN A 122 -23.75 19.54 -27.50
N GLN A 123 -24.78 18.69 -27.50
CA GLN A 123 -25.85 18.77 -28.47
C GLN A 123 -26.80 19.90 -28.06
N THR A 124 -26.97 20.88 -28.93
CA THR A 124 -27.94 21.97 -28.80
C THR A 124 -29.03 21.81 -29.87
N LYS A 125 -30.01 22.71 -29.86
CA LYS A 125 -31.05 22.74 -30.89
C LYS A 125 -30.49 23.08 -32.29
N ASP A 126 -29.31 23.71 -32.34
CA ASP A 126 -28.68 24.21 -33.57
C ASP A 126 -27.51 23.32 -34.04
N GLY A 127 -27.29 22.17 -33.41
CA GLY A 127 -26.21 21.22 -33.75
C GLY A 127 -25.30 20.90 -32.58
N PHE A 128 -24.06 20.48 -32.86
CA PHE A 128 -23.05 20.23 -31.83
C PHE A 128 -22.18 21.47 -31.63
N VAL A 129 -22.08 21.92 -30.37
CA VAL A 129 -21.24 23.06 -29.98
C VAL A 129 -20.15 22.57 -29.04
N GLY A 130 -18.90 22.96 -29.31
CA GLY A 130 -17.78 22.71 -28.41
C GLY A 130 -17.86 23.60 -27.17
N THR A 131 -17.74 23.00 -25.99
CA THR A 131 -17.79 23.68 -24.69
C THR A 131 -16.66 23.17 -23.81
N GLU A 132 -15.95 24.10 -23.17
CA GLU A 132 -15.01 23.78 -22.10
C GLU A 132 -15.76 23.59 -20.78
N LEU A 133 -15.52 22.46 -20.11
CA LEU A 133 -16.11 22.22 -18.79
C LEU A 133 -15.33 23.02 -17.73
N PRO A 134 -15.98 23.41 -16.62
CA PRO A 134 -15.26 23.99 -15.50
C PRO A 134 -14.11 23.05 -15.06
N PRO A 135 -12.94 23.59 -14.69
CA PRO A 135 -11.81 22.77 -14.31
C PRO A 135 -12.09 22.01 -13.01
N VAL A 136 -11.52 20.82 -12.90
CA VAL A 136 -11.45 20.09 -11.64
C VAL A 136 -10.16 20.49 -10.95
N GLU A 137 -10.25 21.20 -9.83
CA GLU A 137 -9.07 21.64 -9.06
C GLU A 137 -8.66 20.61 -8.01
N GLY A 138 -7.38 20.23 -8.04
CA GLY A 138 -6.65 19.60 -6.95
C GLY A 138 -5.70 20.60 -6.25
N PRO A 139 -4.69 20.10 -5.51
CA PRO A 139 -4.29 18.70 -5.37
C PRO A 139 -5.36 17.86 -4.65
N CYS A 140 -5.49 16.59 -5.01
CA CYS A 140 -6.49 15.67 -4.46
C CYS A 140 -5.84 14.30 -4.22
N GLY A 141 -6.02 13.73 -3.03
CA GLY A 141 -5.66 12.34 -2.77
C GLY A 141 -6.71 11.40 -3.36
N LEU A 142 -6.34 10.16 -3.69
CA LEU A 142 -7.28 9.15 -4.18
C LEU A 142 -7.20 7.91 -3.31
N ILE A 143 -8.34 7.38 -2.88
CA ILE A 143 -8.46 6.02 -2.36
C ILE A 143 -9.37 5.24 -3.28
N MET A 144 -8.82 4.20 -3.90
CA MET A 144 -9.57 3.32 -4.79
C MET A 144 -9.58 1.90 -4.22
N THR A 145 -10.76 1.29 -4.10
CA THR A 145 -10.87 -0.13 -3.74
C THR A 145 -11.33 -0.94 -4.95
N THR A 146 -10.72 -2.11 -5.15
CA THR A 146 -11.06 -3.01 -6.26
C THR A 146 -10.94 -4.47 -5.87
N THR A 147 -11.78 -5.31 -6.48
CA THR A 147 -11.67 -6.77 -6.46
C THR A 147 -10.79 -7.30 -7.59
N ALA A 148 -10.42 -6.45 -8.56
CA ALA A 148 -9.50 -6.83 -9.62
C ALA A 148 -8.10 -7.10 -9.04
N SER A 149 -7.50 -8.22 -9.45
CA SER A 149 -6.14 -8.60 -9.06
C SER A 149 -5.06 -7.69 -9.66
N SER A 150 -5.37 -7.04 -10.79
CA SER A 150 -4.49 -6.10 -11.48
C SER A 150 -5.28 -4.94 -12.08
N ILE A 151 -4.63 -3.79 -12.18
CA ILE A 151 -5.09 -2.64 -12.96
C ILE A 151 -3.99 -2.27 -13.96
N HIS A 152 -4.23 -1.27 -14.81
CA HIS A 152 -3.20 -0.82 -15.74
C HIS A 152 -1.94 -0.33 -14.99
N HIS A 153 -0.77 -0.84 -15.37
CA HIS A 153 0.49 -0.60 -14.65
C HIS A 153 0.83 0.89 -14.52
N GLU A 154 0.50 1.70 -15.53
CA GLU A 154 0.70 3.14 -15.45
C GLU A 154 -0.12 3.82 -14.36
N ASP A 155 -1.35 3.36 -14.13
CA ASP A 155 -2.21 3.90 -13.08
C ASP A 155 -1.71 3.41 -11.71
N GLU A 156 -1.35 2.14 -11.63
CA GLU A 156 -0.86 1.49 -10.42
C GLU A 156 0.37 2.18 -9.83
N THR A 157 1.35 2.50 -10.67
CA THR A 157 2.60 3.15 -10.23
C THR A 157 2.43 4.59 -9.73
N ARG A 158 1.28 5.23 -10.00
CA ARG A 158 0.93 6.55 -9.45
C ARG A 158 0.31 6.47 -8.05
N MET A 159 -0.07 5.27 -7.60
CA MET A 159 -0.64 5.01 -6.28
C MET A 159 0.30 4.12 -5.46
N LEU A 160 0.05 4.02 -4.15
CA LEU A 160 0.53 2.92 -3.32
C LEU A 160 -0.44 1.77 -3.46
N SER A 161 0.04 0.57 -3.76
CA SER A 161 -0.81 -0.60 -4.02
C SER A 161 -0.80 -1.55 -2.83
N PHE A 162 -1.81 -1.46 -1.98
CA PHE A 162 -1.97 -2.34 -0.83
C PHE A 162 -2.77 -3.57 -1.24
N HIS A 163 -2.17 -4.76 -1.10
CA HIS A 163 -2.86 -6.03 -1.27
C HIS A 163 -3.33 -6.55 0.07
N MET A 164 -4.63 -6.76 0.19
CA MET A 164 -5.22 -7.37 1.37
C MET A 164 -5.12 -8.89 1.24
N GLU A 165 -4.26 -9.48 2.08
CA GLU A 165 -4.09 -10.92 2.17
C GLU A 165 -5.12 -11.52 3.12
N GLU A 166 -5.65 -12.67 2.75
CA GLU A 166 -6.59 -13.44 3.55
C GLU A 166 -5.83 -14.56 4.26
N SER A 167 -5.90 -14.59 5.60
CA SER A 167 -5.35 -15.71 6.38
C SER A 167 -6.47 -16.48 7.11
N PRO A 168 -6.39 -17.82 7.17
CA PRO A 168 -7.33 -18.63 7.94
C PRO A 168 -7.43 -18.21 9.41
N GLU A 169 -6.32 -17.75 9.99
CA GLU A 169 -6.24 -17.24 11.36
C GLU A 169 -7.08 -15.98 11.52
N HIS A 170 -6.94 -15.02 10.59
CA HIS A 170 -7.72 -13.79 10.61
C HIS A 170 -9.21 -14.06 10.43
N PHE A 171 -9.59 -14.96 9.52
CA PHE A 171 -10.97 -15.40 9.37
C PHE A 171 -11.53 -15.99 10.67
N ARG A 172 -10.75 -16.82 11.36
CA ARG A 172 -11.15 -17.41 12.64
C ARG A 172 -11.36 -16.35 13.72
N GLU A 173 -10.47 -15.37 13.81
CA GLU A 173 -10.60 -14.26 14.77
C GLU A 173 -11.89 -13.46 14.54
N ILE A 174 -12.21 -13.14 13.28
CA ILE A 174 -13.44 -12.44 12.92
C ILE A 174 -14.67 -13.27 13.34
N LEU A 175 -14.70 -14.57 13.01
CA LEU A 175 -15.82 -15.44 13.35
C LEU A 175 -16.02 -15.56 14.87
N MET A 176 -14.93 -15.69 15.63
CA MET A 176 -15.00 -15.76 17.09
C MET A 176 -15.51 -14.45 17.70
N ARG A 177 -15.14 -13.29 17.13
CA ARG A 177 -15.70 -12.01 17.56
C ARG A 177 -17.19 -11.90 17.27
N GLN A 178 -17.63 -12.28 16.07
CA GLN A 178 -19.05 -12.27 15.73
C GLN A 178 -19.85 -13.19 16.66
N ALA A 179 -19.31 -14.39 16.96
CA ALA A 179 -19.92 -15.33 17.90
C ALA A 179 -20.00 -14.81 19.34
N SER A 180 -19.12 -13.88 19.75
CA SER A 180 -19.15 -13.27 21.08
C SER A 180 -20.31 -12.28 21.29
N GLY A 181 -21.08 -11.96 20.24
CA GLY A 181 -22.18 -10.99 20.31
C GLY A 181 -21.72 -9.53 20.41
N TYR A 182 -20.46 -9.24 20.04
CA TYR A 182 -19.96 -7.87 20.02
C TYR A 182 -20.60 -7.09 18.87
N GLU A 183 -21.40 -6.07 19.19
CA GLU A 183 -22.15 -5.26 18.21
C GLU A 183 -21.37 -4.04 17.68
N GLY A 184 -20.10 -3.85 18.08
CA GLY A 184 -19.37 -2.63 17.78
C GLY A 184 -19.75 -1.50 18.74
N THR A 185 -18.78 -0.68 19.12
CA THR A 185 -19.05 0.56 19.85
C THR A 185 -19.09 1.74 18.90
N THR A 186 -20.01 2.68 19.16
CA THR A 186 -20.04 3.97 18.49
C THR A 186 -18.96 4.85 19.11
N LEU A 187 -18.18 5.53 18.28
CA LEU A 187 -17.16 6.47 18.74
C LEU A 187 -17.90 7.71 19.21
N THR A 188 -17.55 8.19 20.40
CA THR A 188 -18.08 9.44 20.92
C THR A 188 -17.42 10.64 20.24
N GLU A 189 -18.09 11.79 20.27
CA GLU A 189 -17.49 13.05 19.79
C GLU A 189 -16.21 13.40 20.58
N GLU A 190 -16.16 13.10 21.88
CA GLU A 190 -15.00 13.34 22.74
C GLU A 190 -13.77 12.52 22.30
N GLU A 191 -13.97 11.27 21.87
CA GLU A 191 -12.89 10.42 21.36
C GLU A 191 -12.38 10.87 19.98
N LEU A 192 -13.26 11.44 19.15
CA LEU A 192 -12.91 11.91 17.81
C LEU A 192 -12.31 13.32 17.82
N LYS A 193 -12.68 14.14 18.81
CA LYS A 193 -12.29 15.55 18.90
C LYS A 193 -10.78 15.79 18.74
N PRO A 194 -9.86 15.03 19.39
CA PRO A 194 -8.42 15.25 19.19
C PRO A 194 -7.96 15.05 17.74
N PHE A 195 -8.58 14.13 17.00
CA PHE A 195 -8.23 13.86 15.61
C PHE A 195 -8.78 14.93 14.67
N HIS A 196 -10.02 15.38 14.91
CA HIS A 196 -10.66 16.41 14.09
C HIS A 196 -10.02 17.78 14.34
N ASP A 197 -9.74 18.13 15.60
CA ASP A 197 -9.04 19.37 15.96
C ASP A 197 -7.65 19.42 15.31
N LEU A 198 -6.90 18.31 15.36
CA LEU A 198 -5.61 18.20 14.70
C LEU A 198 -5.75 18.37 13.19
N TYR A 199 -6.74 17.73 12.55
CA TYR A 199 -6.99 17.88 11.11
C TYR A 199 -7.24 19.36 10.74
N PHE A 200 -8.11 20.05 11.49
CA PHE A 200 -8.40 21.47 11.24
C PHE A 200 -7.18 22.35 11.48
N PHE A 201 -6.42 22.11 12.55
CA PHE A 201 -5.17 22.80 12.81
C PHE A 201 -4.18 22.65 11.65
N LEU A 202 -3.95 21.43 11.16
CA LEU A 202 -3.04 21.18 10.05
C LEU A 202 -3.52 21.85 8.75
N ARG A 203 -4.83 21.86 8.49
CA ARG A 203 -5.42 22.49 7.32
C ARG A 203 -5.29 24.01 7.33
N GLU A 204 -5.45 24.64 8.49
CA GLU A 204 -5.39 26.10 8.66
C GLU A 204 -3.95 26.62 8.73
N GLN A 205 -3.13 25.99 9.57
CA GLN A 205 -1.77 26.46 9.86
C GLN A 205 -0.75 26.03 8.82
N LYS A 206 -1.03 24.93 8.09
CA LYS A 206 -0.14 24.35 7.07
C LYS A 206 1.34 24.29 7.51
N PRO A 207 1.63 23.72 8.69
CA PRO A 207 2.99 23.67 9.21
C PRO A 207 3.91 22.92 8.25
N GLU A 208 5.09 23.48 7.99
CA GLU A 208 6.13 22.82 7.20
C GLU A 208 6.89 21.79 8.04
N VAL A 209 7.47 20.80 7.35
CA VAL A 209 8.26 19.72 7.96
C VAL A 209 9.61 19.63 7.29
N GLU A 210 10.66 19.66 8.10
CA GLU A 210 12.02 19.33 7.72
C GLU A 210 12.31 17.86 8.04
N ILE A 211 13.00 17.16 7.14
CA ILE A 211 13.44 15.76 7.34
C ILE A 211 14.97 15.73 7.23
N PRO A 212 15.71 15.86 8.35
CA PRO A 212 17.17 16.00 8.33
C PRO A 212 17.89 14.80 7.70
N PHE A 213 17.36 13.60 7.91
CA PHE A 213 17.92 12.32 7.43
C PHE A 213 17.41 11.91 6.03
N LEU A 214 16.76 12.82 5.28
CA LEU A 214 16.21 12.49 3.96
C LEU A 214 17.29 12.06 2.96
N GLY A 215 18.49 12.66 3.06
CA GLY A 215 19.64 12.32 2.24
C GLY A 215 20.10 10.87 2.43
N GLU A 216 20.13 10.39 3.67
CA GLU A 216 20.53 9.01 4.01
C GLU A 216 19.54 7.98 3.43
N ILE A 217 18.23 8.28 3.48
CA ILE A 217 17.22 7.43 2.83
C ILE A 217 17.46 7.38 1.33
N ALA A 218 17.71 8.54 0.70
CA ALA A 218 17.91 8.63 -0.75
C ALA A 218 19.17 7.87 -1.20
N GLU A 219 20.27 7.97 -0.45
CA GLU A 219 21.53 7.29 -0.75
C GLU A 219 21.43 5.76 -0.62
N ALA A 220 20.63 5.28 0.35
CA ALA A 220 20.47 3.85 0.60
C ALA A 220 19.38 3.17 -0.25
N LEU A 221 18.58 3.93 -1.03
CA LEU A 221 17.60 3.36 -1.95
C LEU A 221 18.30 2.78 -3.21
N PRO A 222 17.82 1.64 -3.75
CA PRO A 222 18.49 1.02 -4.89
C PRO A 222 18.41 1.89 -6.15
N PRO A 223 19.55 2.25 -6.78
CA PRO A 223 19.58 3.20 -7.89
C PRO A 223 19.03 2.65 -9.21
N SER A 224 18.75 1.34 -9.29
CA SER A 224 18.45 0.62 -10.53
C SER A 224 16.96 0.49 -10.86
N HIS A 225 16.03 1.00 -10.03
CA HIS A 225 14.60 0.82 -10.25
C HIS A 225 13.84 2.16 -10.49
N PRO A 226 13.44 2.51 -11.73
CA PRO A 226 12.79 3.79 -12.05
C PRO A 226 11.53 4.11 -11.24
N ARG A 227 10.78 3.08 -10.80
CA ARG A 227 9.61 3.25 -9.91
C ARG A 227 9.94 3.90 -8.57
N ILE A 228 11.17 3.79 -8.06
CA ILE A 228 11.59 4.44 -6.81
C ILE A 228 11.46 5.97 -6.92
N LEU A 229 11.69 6.55 -8.09
CA LEU A 229 11.49 8.00 -8.31
C LEU A 229 10.02 8.43 -8.16
N ARG A 230 9.07 7.51 -8.37
CA ARG A 230 7.63 7.74 -8.15
C ARG A 230 7.22 7.48 -6.71
N ASP A 231 7.85 6.52 -6.04
CA ASP A 231 7.51 6.13 -4.67
C ASP A 231 8.21 7.01 -3.62
N PHE A 232 9.40 7.55 -3.91
CA PHE A 232 10.16 8.40 -3.00
C PHE A 232 9.39 9.66 -2.55
N PRO A 233 8.74 10.43 -3.44
CA PRO A 233 7.88 11.53 -3.00
C PRO A 233 6.74 11.08 -2.08
N LYS A 234 6.17 9.87 -2.29
CA LYS A 234 5.11 9.34 -1.44
C LYS A 234 5.64 8.99 -0.05
N ILE A 235 6.84 8.41 0.04
CA ILE A 235 7.53 8.14 1.30
C ILE A 235 7.75 9.45 2.06
N VAL A 236 8.29 10.47 1.38
CA VAL A 236 8.50 11.81 1.97
C VAL A 236 7.18 12.38 2.51
N SER A 237 6.11 12.39 1.71
CA SER A 237 4.80 12.88 2.13
C SER A 237 4.27 12.11 3.36
N LEU A 238 4.44 10.79 3.41
CA LEU A 238 4.02 10.01 4.58
C LEU A 238 4.86 10.30 5.82
N VAL A 239 6.19 10.46 5.70
CA VAL A 239 7.04 10.85 6.84
C VAL A 239 6.62 12.21 7.38
N LYS A 240 6.35 13.17 6.49
CA LYS A 240 5.80 14.49 6.87
C LYS A 240 4.47 14.35 7.61
N ALA A 241 3.55 13.54 7.09
CA ALA A 241 2.27 13.30 7.76
C ALA A 241 2.46 12.71 9.17
N VAL A 242 3.33 11.71 9.34
CA VAL A 242 3.61 11.10 10.65
C VAL A 242 4.23 12.10 11.63
N ALA A 243 5.16 12.95 11.16
CA ALA A 243 5.74 14.02 11.97
C ALA A 243 4.68 15.05 12.41
N LEU A 244 3.80 15.47 11.50
CA LEU A 244 2.71 16.41 11.79
C LEU A 244 1.64 15.84 12.73
N LEU A 245 1.45 14.51 12.76
CA LEU A 245 0.60 13.89 13.76
C LEU A 245 1.13 14.05 15.19
N HIS A 246 2.37 14.46 15.37
CA HIS A 246 3.01 14.73 16.67
C HIS A 246 3.43 16.21 16.81
N VAL A 247 2.85 17.12 16.01
CA VAL A 247 3.24 18.53 15.88
C VAL A 247 3.38 19.31 17.19
N SER A 248 2.62 18.96 18.23
CA SER A 248 2.68 19.59 19.56
C SER A 248 3.87 19.14 20.42
N GLU A 249 4.45 17.99 20.12
CA GLU A 249 5.55 17.36 20.87
C GLU A 249 6.90 17.47 20.14
N ARG A 250 6.91 18.11 18.97
CA ARG A 250 8.06 18.13 18.06
C ARG A 250 8.90 19.38 18.27
N GLU A 251 10.22 19.18 18.17
CA GLU A 251 11.18 20.26 18.06
C GLU A 251 10.94 21.06 16.77
N ARG A 252 11.32 22.34 16.85
CA ARG A 252 11.16 23.30 15.77
C ARG A 252 12.52 23.73 15.25
N GLY A 253 12.66 23.77 13.92
CA GLY A 253 13.81 24.36 13.25
C GLY A 253 13.85 25.88 13.40
N GLU A 254 14.90 26.50 12.86
CA GLU A 254 15.12 27.95 12.97
C GLU A 254 13.98 28.77 12.35
N ASP A 255 13.36 28.28 11.27
CA ASP A 255 12.21 28.95 10.64
C ASP A 255 10.84 28.39 11.11
N GLY A 256 10.82 27.64 12.22
CA GLY A 256 9.60 27.11 12.81
C GLY A 256 9.06 25.81 12.19
N GLN A 257 9.81 25.19 11.26
CA GLN A 257 9.44 23.90 10.69
C GLN A 257 9.40 22.81 11.77
N VAL A 258 8.48 21.87 11.66
CA VAL A 258 8.49 20.65 12.48
C VAL A 258 9.67 19.79 12.04
N ILE A 259 10.53 19.40 12.97
CA ILE A 259 11.65 18.49 12.65
C ILE A 259 11.15 17.04 12.77
N ALA A 260 11.19 16.29 11.67
CA ALA A 260 10.88 14.87 11.66
C ALA A 260 12.00 14.07 12.35
N GLN A 261 11.62 12.97 13.01
CA GLN A 261 12.55 12.04 13.67
C GLN A 261 12.66 10.73 12.88
N VAL A 262 13.77 10.00 13.07
CA VAL A 262 13.98 8.69 12.43
C VAL A 262 12.81 7.73 12.71
N LYS A 263 12.22 7.82 13.90
CA LYS A 263 11.03 7.04 14.29
C LYS A 263 9.80 7.30 13.39
N ASP A 264 9.66 8.51 12.84
CA ASP A 264 8.58 8.81 11.87
C ASP A 264 8.78 8.00 10.59
N TYR A 265 10.03 7.88 10.15
CA TYR A 265 10.40 7.04 9.01
C TYR A 265 10.27 5.56 9.31
N GLU A 266 10.63 5.09 10.50
CA GLU A 266 10.44 3.68 10.89
C GLU A 266 8.97 3.25 10.81
N ILE A 267 8.04 4.11 11.23
CA ILE A 267 6.60 3.87 11.09
C ILE A 267 6.21 3.77 9.61
N VAL A 268 6.67 4.70 8.78
CA VAL A 268 6.40 4.66 7.32
C VAL A 268 7.02 3.42 6.67
N ARG A 269 8.23 3.04 7.09
CA ARG A 269 8.92 1.85 6.62
C ARG A 269 8.11 0.60 6.94
N ASP A 270 7.64 0.41 8.17
CA ASP A 270 6.81 -0.74 8.55
C ASP A 270 5.51 -0.83 7.74
N LEU A 271 4.88 0.32 7.45
CA LEU A 271 3.66 0.39 6.65
C LEU A 271 3.89 0.07 5.17
N LEU A 272 5.01 0.52 4.61
CA LEU A 272 5.25 0.51 3.16
C LEU A 272 6.15 -0.60 2.68
N ASN A 273 6.94 -1.23 3.55
CA ASN A 273 7.96 -2.17 3.10
C ASN A 273 7.35 -3.29 2.25
N ASP A 274 6.28 -3.91 2.72
CA ASP A 274 5.58 -4.99 2.00
C ASP A 274 4.90 -4.46 0.73
N VAL A 275 4.28 -3.28 0.81
CA VAL A 275 3.59 -2.59 -0.31
C VAL A 275 4.55 -2.28 -1.46
N LEU A 276 5.76 -1.80 -1.16
CA LEU A 276 6.75 -1.45 -2.16
C LEU A 276 7.50 -2.69 -2.68
N SER A 277 7.81 -3.65 -1.81
CA SER A 277 8.42 -4.93 -2.20
C SER A 277 7.58 -5.67 -3.24
N GLN A 278 6.26 -5.74 -3.03
CA GLN A 278 5.32 -6.32 -3.99
C GLN A 278 5.27 -5.53 -5.31
N GLY A 279 5.26 -4.20 -5.22
CA GLY A 279 5.15 -3.32 -6.39
C GLY A 279 6.40 -3.27 -7.28
N LEU A 280 7.59 -3.40 -6.71
CA LEU A 280 8.85 -3.33 -7.46
C LEU A 280 9.20 -4.65 -8.14
N SER A 281 8.39 -5.71 -7.98
CA SER A 281 8.72 -7.08 -8.38
C SER A 281 10.10 -7.55 -7.87
N ILE A 282 10.64 -6.83 -6.88
CA ILE A 282 11.77 -7.24 -6.04
C ILE A 282 11.28 -8.36 -5.11
N SER A 283 9.98 -8.45 -4.84
CA SER A 283 9.41 -9.64 -4.21
C SER A 283 9.48 -10.84 -5.16
N VAL A 284 10.40 -11.75 -4.87
CA VAL A 284 10.31 -13.14 -5.31
C VAL A 284 8.93 -13.68 -4.89
N PRO A 285 8.13 -14.29 -5.80
CA PRO A 285 6.82 -14.85 -5.45
C PRO A 285 6.92 -15.71 -4.18
N SER A 286 5.95 -15.63 -3.27
CA SER A 286 6.01 -16.31 -1.96
C SER A 286 6.38 -17.78 -2.10
N GLY A 287 5.77 -18.50 -3.03
CA GLY A 287 6.10 -19.89 -3.30
C GLY A 287 7.51 -20.14 -3.83
N VAL A 288 8.11 -19.20 -4.56
CA VAL A 288 9.51 -19.27 -5.03
C VAL A 288 10.46 -18.95 -3.87
N ARG A 289 10.12 -17.98 -3.03
CA ARG A 289 10.85 -17.65 -1.81
C ARG A 289 10.86 -18.82 -0.83
N GLU A 290 9.71 -19.42 -0.56
CA GLU A 290 9.54 -20.59 0.32
C GLU A 290 10.42 -21.77 -0.12
N VAL A 291 10.51 -22.07 -1.41
CA VAL A 291 11.38 -23.17 -1.88
C VAL A 291 12.86 -22.83 -1.78
N VAL A 292 13.25 -21.55 -1.96
CA VAL A 292 14.65 -21.12 -1.80
C VAL A 292 15.05 -21.12 -0.33
N GLU A 293 14.22 -20.57 0.56
CA GLU A 293 14.41 -20.60 2.02
C GLU A 293 14.39 -22.03 2.56
N CYS A 294 13.55 -22.91 2.01
CA CYS A 294 13.57 -24.34 2.35
C CYS A 294 14.87 -25.02 1.95
N VAL A 295 15.39 -24.74 0.75
CA VAL A 295 16.71 -25.25 0.31
C VAL A 295 17.82 -24.68 1.18
N GLU A 296 17.76 -23.40 1.54
CA GLU A 296 18.68 -22.75 2.48
C GLU A 296 18.66 -23.44 3.84
N ALA A 297 17.49 -23.64 4.44
CA ALA A 297 17.33 -24.31 5.73
C ALA A 297 17.83 -25.77 5.69
N LEU A 298 17.51 -26.51 4.63
CA LEU A 298 17.93 -27.91 4.45
C LEU A 298 19.44 -28.05 4.13
N THR A 299 20.09 -27.00 3.63
CA THR A 299 21.53 -26.99 3.35
C THR A 299 22.36 -26.40 4.50
N GLN A 300 21.82 -25.47 5.29
CA GLN A 300 22.48 -24.84 6.44
C GLN A 300 22.23 -25.57 7.77
N GLY A 301 21.18 -26.40 7.87
CA GLY A 301 20.97 -27.33 8.97
C GLY A 301 20.57 -26.66 10.30
N GLU A 302 19.34 -26.15 10.39
CA GLU A 302 18.66 -25.98 11.68
C GLU A 302 17.73 -27.17 11.97
N ARG A 303 17.87 -27.70 13.20
CA ARG A 303 17.35 -28.99 13.66
C ARG A 303 15.87 -28.92 14.02
N ASP A 304 15.11 -29.90 13.54
CA ASP A 304 14.07 -30.55 14.34
C ASP A 304 14.09 -32.07 14.10
N GLY A 305 14.85 -32.77 14.95
CA GLY A 305 14.69 -34.18 15.30
C GLY A 305 14.74 -35.28 14.22
N SER A 306 14.85 -34.96 12.93
CA SER A 306 14.81 -35.95 11.85
C SER A 306 16.16 -36.09 11.15
N ASN A 307 16.64 -37.34 11.14
CA ASN A 307 17.96 -37.74 10.69
C ASN A 307 18.05 -37.68 9.14
N PHE A 308 18.31 -36.51 8.56
CA PHE A 308 18.66 -36.38 7.15
C PHE A 308 20.18 -36.23 6.99
N PRO A 309 20.84 -37.02 6.13
CA PRO A 309 22.27 -36.89 5.90
C PRO A 309 22.60 -35.55 5.24
N PHE A 310 23.68 -34.90 5.68
CA PHE A 310 24.23 -33.70 5.04
C PHE A 310 24.46 -33.97 3.55
N SER A 311 23.61 -33.40 2.72
CA SER A 311 23.74 -33.38 1.28
C SER A 311 23.75 -31.92 0.86
N ASN A 312 24.82 -31.46 0.23
CA ASN A 312 24.90 -30.11 -0.36
C ASN A 312 23.87 -29.89 -1.49
N ALA A 313 23.00 -30.86 -1.76
CA ALA A 313 21.97 -30.81 -2.77
C ALA A 313 20.64 -31.37 -2.24
N VAL A 314 19.56 -30.64 -2.44
CA VAL A 314 18.20 -30.97 -1.99
C VAL A 314 17.36 -31.43 -3.17
N SER A 315 16.55 -32.48 -2.99
CA SER A 315 15.61 -32.94 -4.01
C SER A 315 14.23 -32.27 -3.88
N GLN A 316 13.49 -32.14 -4.98
CA GLN A 316 12.12 -31.61 -4.95
C GLN A 316 11.18 -32.43 -4.03
N LYS A 317 11.46 -33.73 -3.83
CA LYS A 317 10.71 -34.59 -2.91
C LYS A 317 10.93 -34.23 -1.44
N GLU A 318 12.14 -33.78 -1.10
CA GLU A 318 12.46 -33.30 0.25
C GLU A 318 11.79 -31.95 0.52
N ILE A 319 11.82 -31.03 -0.45
CA ILE A 319 11.12 -29.74 -0.38
C ILE A 319 9.60 -29.95 -0.23
N ALA A 320 9.00 -30.81 -1.05
CA ALA A 320 7.56 -31.12 -0.96
C ALA A 320 7.17 -31.70 0.40
N ARG A 321 8.01 -32.56 0.98
CA ARG A 321 7.78 -33.11 2.31
C ARG A 321 7.93 -32.04 3.40
N TYR A 322 8.95 -31.19 3.30
CA TYR A 322 9.24 -30.15 4.29
C TYR A 322 8.14 -29.08 4.33
N LEU A 323 7.71 -28.62 3.16
CA LEU A 323 6.68 -27.59 3.04
C LEU A 323 5.24 -28.14 3.10
N GLY A 324 5.06 -29.45 3.05
CA GLY A 324 3.73 -30.07 3.00
C GLY A 324 2.96 -29.77 1.70
N LEU A 325 3.68 -29.46 0.61
CA LEU A 325 3.10 -29.04 -0.67
C LEU A 325 3.04 -30.19 -1.68
N ASP A 326 2.09 -30.10 -2.62
CA ASP A 326 2.00 -31.05 -3.72
C ASP A 326 3.26 -30.98 -4.64
N PRO A 327 3.80 -32.13 -5.10
CA PRO A 327 4.99 -32.15 -5.95
C PRO A 327 4.90 -31.28 -7.21
N SER A 328 3.71 -31.12 -7.79
CA SER A 328 3.49 -30.29 -8.98
C SER A 328 3.61 -28.79 -8.67
N VAL A 329 3.22 -28.37 -7.47
CA VAL A 329 3.37 -26.98 -6.99
C VAL A 329 4.85 -26.67 -6.75
N VAL A 330 5.53 -27.55 -6.03
CA VAL A 330 6.98 -27.44 -5.79
C VAL A 330 7.75 -27.39 -7.10
N SER A 331 7.42 -28.24 -8.07
CA SER A 331 8.11 -28.27 -9.36
C SER A 331 8.00 -26.94 -10.11
N ARG A 332 6.82 -26.30 -10.10
CA ARG A 332 6.61 -24.98 -10.71
C ARG A 332 7.43 -23.89 -10.03
N HIS A 333 7.44 -23.87 -8.70
CA HIS A 333 8.20 -22.88 -7.92
C HIS A 333 9.70 -23.07 -8.09
N VAL A 334 10.20 -24.31 -8.04
CA VAL A 334 11.61 -24.64 -8.27
C VAL A 334 12.05 -24.27 -9.68
N PHE A 335 11.23 -24.55 -10.70
CA PHE A 335 11.54 -24.14 -12.08
C PHE A 335 11.75 -22.63 -12.18
N LYS A 336 10.86 -21.85 -11.56
CA LYS A 336 10.97 -20.39 -11.53
C LYS A 336 12.19 -19.90 -10.73
N ALA A 337 12.47 -20.52 -9.58
CA ALA A 337 13.65 -20.22 -8.77
C ALA A 337 14.97 -20.48 -9.50
N VAL A 338 15.03 -21.53 -10.33
CA VAL A 338 16.20 -21.85 -11.16
C VAL A 338 16.31 -20.89 -12.35
N GLN A 339 15.19 -20.53 -12.97
CA GLN A 339 15.16 -19.56 -14.06
C GLN A 339 15.65 -18.18 -13.62
N ASP A 340 15.30 -17.79 -12.38
CA ASP A 340 15.67 -16.50 -11.79
C ASP A 340 17.00 -16.58 -10.99
N GLU A 341 17.76 -17.67 -11.17
CA GLU A 341 19.12 -17.89 -10.63
C GLU A 341 19.24 -17.90 -9.08
N TYR A 342 18.12 -17.95 -8.35
CA TYR A 342 18.10 -18.15 -6.90
C TYR A 342 18.44 -19.58 -6.48
N LEU A 343 18.13 -20.56 -7.33
CA LEU A 343 18.53 -21.96 -7.15
C LEU A 343 19.33 -22.45 -8.36
N HIS A 344 20.23 -23.39 -8.12
CA HIS A 344 20.94 -24.11 -9.16
C HIS A 344 20.59 -25.61 -9.09
N ASP A 345 20.20 -26.22 -10.22
CA ASP A 345 20.04 -27.67 -10.33
C ASP A 345 21.30 -28.29 -10.95
N ASP A 346 22.06 -29.06 -10.17
CA ASP A 346 23.28 -29.73 -10.66
C ASP A 346 23.00 -30.86 -11.64
N ASN A 347 21.74 -31.28 -11.79
CA ASN A 347 21.37 -32.43 -12.60
C ASN A 347 20.13 -32.17 -13.46
N PRO A 348 20.17 -31.16 -14.36
CA PRO A 348 19.03 -30.78 -15.17
C PRO A 348 18.68 -31.92 -16.15
N GLY A 349 17.39 -32.23 -16.28
CA GLY A 349 16.87 -33.16 -17.29
C GLY A 349 15.66 -34.00 -16.86
N GLN A 350 14.82 -34.39 -17.83
CA GLN A 350 13.66 -35.24 -17.58
C GLN A 350 14.07 -36.63 -17.04
N GLY A 351 13.37 -37.10 -16.00
CA GLY A 351 13.57 -38.42 -15.41
C GLY A 351 14.76 -38.55 -14.45
N LYS A 352 15.54 -37.48 -14.24
CA LYS A 352 16.62 -37.44 -13.25
C LYS A 352 16.15 -36.84 -11.93
N LYS A 353 16.73 -37.29 -10.82
CA LYS A 353 16.50 -36.66 -9.50
C LYS A 353 17.21 -35.30 -9.49
N ALA A 354 16.43 -34.22 -9.36
CA ALA A 354 16.93 -32.87 -9.19
C ALA A 354 17.85 -32.77 -7.97
N ARG A 355 18.93 -31.99 -8.10
CA ARG A 355 19.93 -31.75 -7.07
C ARG A 355 20.10 -30.24 -6.91
N LEU A 356 19.27 -29.67 -6.04
CA LEU A 356 19.13 -28.22 -5.90
C LEU A 356 20.08 -27.65 -4.86
N ARG A 357 20.76 -26.56 -5.20
CA ARG A 357 21.59 -25.75 -4.30
C ARG A 357 21.19 -24.29 -4.40
N LEU A 358 21.67 -23.47 -3.48
CA LEU A 358 21.58 -22.01 -3.60
C LEU A 358 22.34 -21.55 -4.85
N GLY A 359 21.70 -20.67 -5.63
CA GLY A 359 22.29 -20.06 -6.82
C GLY A 359 23.16 -18.84 -6.49
N GLU A 360 23.58 -18.12 -7.53
CA GLU A 360 24.44 -16.94 -7.40
C GLU A 360 23.66 -15.71 -6.93
N GLU A 361 22.40 -15.60 -7.35
CA GLU A 361 21.51 -14.54 -6.91
C GLU A 361 20.95 -14.85 -5.52
N LYS A 362 21.07 -13.88 -4.61
CA LYS A 362 20.48 -13.99 -3.28
C LYS A 362 19.03 -13.56 -3.33
N LEU A 363 18.18 -14.21 -2.54
CA LEU A 363 16.85 -13.68 -2.30
C LEU A 363 17.01 -12.23 -1.81
N PRO A 364 16.33 -11.26 -2.44
CA PRO A 364 16.29 -9.92 -1.90
C PRO A 364 15.74 -10.00 -0.48
N SER A 365 16.27 -9.17 0.42
CA SER A 365 16.00 -9.13 1.86
C SER A 365 14.51 -8.94 2.23
N GLY A 366 13.64 -8.81 1.24
CA GLY A 366 12.22 -8.49 1.41
C GLY A 366 12.01 -7.03 1.80
N SER A 367 13.10 -6.27 1.99
CA SER A 367 13.06 -4.86 2.39
C SER A 367 13.60 -3.96 1.29
N VAL A 368 12.69 -3.23 0.65
CA VAL A 368 13.05 -2.18 -0.33
C VAL A 368 13.55 -0.94 0.37
N LEU A 369 13.00 -0.65 1.54
CA LEU A 369 13.29 0.55 2.30
C LEU A 369 14.48 0.32 3.25
N PRO A 370 15.49 1.22 3.24
CA PRO A 370 16.67 1.07 4.08
C PRO A 370 16.32 1.18 5.57
N THR A 371 17.12 0.54 6.42
CA THR A 371 17.09 0.80 7.86
C THR A 371 18.11 1.88 8.17
N LEU A 372 17.71 2.95 8.84
CA LEU A 372 18.65 3.97 9.30
C LEU A 372 19.21 3.54 10.66
N LEU A 373 20.52 3.64 10.84
CA LEU A 373 21.16 3.43 12.13
C LEU A 373 20.97 4.70 12.95
N THR A 374 20.50 4.53 14.20
CA THR A 374 20.24 5.63 15.14
C THR A 374 21.46 6.00 15.96
#